data_AF-A0AAV9F727-F1
#
_entry.id   AF-A0AAV9F727-F1
#
_cell.length_a   1.000
_cell.length_b   1.000
_cell.length_c   1.000
_cell.angle_alpha   90.00
_cell.angle_beta   90.00
_cell.angle_gamma   90.00
#
_symmetry.space_group_name_H-M   'P 1'
#
loop_
_entity.id
_entity.type
_entity.pdbx_description
1 polymer ?
#
loop_
_entity_poly.entity_id
_entity_poly.type
_entity_poly.pdbx_seq_one_letter_code
_entity_poly.pdbx_strand_id
1 'polypeptide(L)'
;MTISCPYISYGCQEKVNYMQKEIHEKSCIHAPCVCPILDCAFCGSSKQLSIHFAGQHQFHRIYNGISSVIMMGVDDPFLVLHADDNHPLFILNNLRGPMGNAVWVTCVRPNCFGVAFRYNIKTKGGGCSLEFWSFTASVRERAELTSPLDTFLLIPHSFSAGEEKLNLNVSILDSGF
;
A
#
# COMPACT_ATOMS: atom_id res chain seq x y z
N MET A 1 24.56 1.47 27.37
CA MET A 1 25.06 0.44 26.42
C MET A 1 24.44 0.71 25.06
N THR A 2 25.22 0.74 24.00
CA THR A 2 24.73 0.86 22.62
C THR A 2 24.84 -0.50 21.93
N ILE A 3 23.89 -0.78 21.05
CA ILE A 3 23.82 -2.03 20.27
C ILE A 3 23.70 -1.69 18.79
N SER A 4 24.15 -2.58 17.92
CA SER A 4 23.92 -2.44 16.48
C SER A 4 22.45 -2.67 16.16
N CYS A 5 21.91 -1.93 15.19
CA CYS A 5 20.59 -2.20 14.64
C CYS A 5 20.49 -3.64 14.10
N PRO A 6 19.39 -4.39 14.36
CA PRO A 6 19.22 -5.73 13.80
C PRO A 6 19.12 -5.73 12.26
N TYR A 7 18.76 -4.60 11.65
CA TYR A 7 18.62 -4.46 10.19
C TYR A 7 19.93 -4.08 9.48
N ILE A 8 21.08 -4.37 10.08
CA ILE A 8 22.40 -4.15 9.48
C ILE A 8 22.59 -4.89 8.16
N SER A 9 22.01 -6.09 8.02
CA SER A 9 22.00 -6.86 6.77
C SER A 9 21.20 -6.19 5.65
N TYR A 10 20.29 -5.28 5.99
CA TYR A 10 19.50 -4.46 5.06
C TYR A 10 20.06 -3.03 4.90
N GLY A 11 21.22 -2.75 5.48
CA GLY A 11 21.98 -1.51 5.28
C GLY A 11 21.97 -0.53 6.45
N CYS A 12 21.31 -0.83 7.59
CA CYS A 12 21.35 0.08 8.73
C CYS A 12 22.70 0.00 9.46
N GLN A 13 23.48 1.08 9.43
CA GLN A 13 24.78 1.16 10.12
C GLN A 13 24.70 1.83 11.50
N GLU A 14 23.50 2.18 11.96
CA GLU A 14 23.31 2.88 13.23
C GLU A 14 23.62 1.99 14.43
N LYS A 15 24.23 2.60 15.45
CA LYS A 15 24.34 2.06 16.80
C LYS A 15 23.36 2.81 17.68
N VAL A 16 22.39 2.09 18.23
CA VAL A 16 21.29 2.67 19.00
C VAL A 16 21.50 2.41 20.48
N ASN A 17 21.05 3.34 21.33
CA ASN A 17 20.97 3.08 22.75
C ASN A 17 20.01 1.90 22.97
N TYR A 18 20.38 0.95 23.83
CA TYR A 18 19.53 -0.20 24.15
C TYR A 18 18.08 0.22 24.52
N MET A 19 17.92 1.31 25.27
CA MET A 19 16.61 1.83 25.69
C MET A 19 15.78 2.40 24.53
N GLN A 20 16.40 2.70 23.39
CA GLN A 20 15.76 3.27 22.19
C GLN A 20 15.65 2.24 21.06
N LYS A 21 16.08 0.99 21.29
CA LYS A 21 16.09 -0.08 20.29
C LYS A 21 14.74 -0.23 19.58
N GLU A 22 13.66 -0.42 20.34
CA GLU A 22 12.32 -0.64 19.78
C GLU A 22 11.79 0.56 19.01
N ILE A 23 12.13 1.78 19.48
CA ILE A 23 11.74 3.02 18.81
C ILE A 23 12.42 3.11 17.45
N HIS A 24 13.74 2.87 17.40
CA HIS A 24 14.48 2.82 16.15
C HIS A 24 13.97 1.71 15.24
N GLU A 25 13.74 0.49 15.74
CA GLU A 25 13.28 -0.62 14.92
C GLU A 25 11.93 -0.35 14.23
N LYS A 26 11.04 0.42 14.89
CA LYS A 26 9.75 0.84 14.32
C LYS A 26 9.87 1.92 13.24
N SER A 27 10.93 2.74 13.29
CA SER A 27 11.15 3.85 12.34
C SER A 27 12.33 3.63 11.39
N CYS A 28 13.01 2.49 11.47
CA CYS A 28 14.19 2.23 10.69
C CYS A 28 13.80 2.06 9.21
N ILE A 29 14.33 2.94 8.36
CA ILE A 29 14.09 2.92 6.92
C ILE A 29 14.63 1.66 6.22
N HIS A 30 15.52 0.93 6.91
CA HIS A 30 16.11 -0.33 6.44
C HIS A 30 15.37 -1.56 6.98
N ALA A 31 14.30 -1.38 7.77
CA ALA A 31 13.49 -2.51 8.20
C ALA A 31 13.00 -3.29 6.96
N PRO A 32 12.95 -4.62 7.00
CA PRO A 32 12.40 -5.39 5.89
C PRO A 32 10.87 -5.29 5.84
N CYS A 33 10.31 -5.55 4.67
CA CYS A 33 8.89 -5.71 4.40
C CYS A 33 8.59 -7.15 4.03
N VAL A 34 7.38 -7.60 4.37
CA VAL A 34 6.86 -8.93 4.09
C VAL A 34 6.01 -8.89 2.83
N CYS A 35 6.10 -9.93 2.00
CA CYS A 35 5.22 -10.06 0.85
C CYS A 35 3.74 -10.06 1.27
N PRO A 36 2.86 -9.27 0.64
CA PRO A 36 1.45 -9.21 1.03
C PRO A 36 0.63 -10.44 0.63
N ILE A 37 1.22 -11.41 -0.08
CA ILE A 37 0.57 -12.66 -0.49
C ILE A 37 0.68 -13.69 0.64
N LEU A 38 -0.46 -14.24 1.06
CA LEU A 38 -0.59 -15.10 2.26
C LEU A 38 0.38 -16.28 2.29
N ASP A 39 0.57 -16.95 1.15
CA ASP A 39 1.42 -18.15 1.04
C ASP A 39 2.85 -17.84 0.57
N CYS A 40 3.27 -16.57 0.62
CA CYS A 40 4.60 -16.14 0.22
C CYS A 40 5.43 -15.69 1.43
N ALA A 41 6.39 -16.51 1.83
CA ALA A 41 7.29 -16.22 2.96
C ALA A 41 8.42 -15.21 2.64
N PHE A 42 8.37 -14.53 1.50
CA PHE A 42 9.41 -13.56 1.13
C PHE A 42 9.42 -12.36 2.09
N CYS A 43 10.61 -12.03 2.60
CA CYS A 43 10.84 -10.88 3.45
C CYS A 43 12.19 -10.23 3.07
N GLY A 44 12.18 -8.92 2.82
CA GLY A 44 13.39 -8.20 2.39
C GLY A 44 13.18 -6.70 2.36
N SER A 45 14.20 -5.95 1.93
CA SER A 45 14.03 -4.50 1.72
C SER A 45 12.90 -4.19 0.73
N SER A 46 12.33 -2.98 0.79
CA SER A 46 11.25 -2.55 -0.13
C SER A 46 11.64 -2.73 -1.61
N LYS A 47 12.91 -2.47 -1.97
CA LYS A 47 13.45 -2.74 -3.31
C LYS A 47 13.49 -4.23 -3.66
N GLN A 48 14.00 -5.08 -2.77
CA GLN A 48 14.04 -6.53 -3.00
C GLN A 48 12.61 -7.10 -3.12
N LEU A 49 11.67 -6.59 -2.34
CA LEU A 49 10.26 -6.96 -2.42
C LEU A 49 9.62 -6.55 -3.75
N SER A 50 9.92 -5.34 -4.24
CA SER A 50 9.46 -4.86 -5.55
C SER A 50 9.91 -5.80 -6.69
N ILE A 51 11.20 -6.14 -6.72
CA ILE A 51 11.77 -7.09 -7.70
C ILE A 51 11.16 -8.49 -7.56
N HIS A 52 11.05 -9.00 -6.33
CA HIS A 52 10.43 -10.30 -6.06
C HIS A 52 9.00 -10.35 -6.60
N PHE A 53 8.20 -9.34 -6.28
CA PHE A 53 6.78 -9.32 -6.65
C PHE A 53 6.61 -9.30 -8.17
N ALA A 54 7.41 -8.49 -8.87
CA ALA A 54 7.40 -8.41 -10.33
C ALA A 54 7.71 -9.74 -11.01
N GLY A 55 8.58 -10.56 -10.41
CA GLY A 55 9.00 -11.85 -10.96
C GLY A 55 8.14 -13.05 -10.53
N GLN A 56 7.40 -12.96 -9.41
CA GLN A 56 6.76 -14.12 -8.79
C GLN A 56 5.23 -14.00 -8.66
N HIS A 57 4.67 -12.81 -8.79
CA HIS A 57 3.25 -12.57 -8.54
C HIS A 57 2.59 -11.71 -9.61
N GLN A 58 1.26 -11.83 -9.74
CA GLN A 58 0.46 -10.96 -10.59
C GLN A 58 0.17 -9.65 -9.88
N PHE A 59 0.25 -8.54 -10.61
CA PHE A 59 -0.02 -7.19 -10.11
C PHE A 59 -0.78 -6.36 -11.14
N HIS A 60 -1.38 -5.28 -10.66
CA HIS A 60 -1.95 -4.25 -11.52
C HIS A 60 -0.89 -3.17 -11.75
N ARG A 61 -0.55 -2.97 -13.01
CA ARG A 61 0.46 -1.98 -13.38
C ARG A 61 -0.13 -0.57 -13.29
N ILE A 62 0.58 0.31 -12.59
CA ILE A 62 0.28 1.73 -12.48
C ILE A 62 1.47 2.55 -12.98
N TYR A 63 1.29 3.85 -13.16
CA TYR A 63 2.37 4.74 -13.56
C TYR A 63 2.32 6.01 -12.73
N ASN A 64 3.50 6.52 -12.36
CA ASN A 64 3.60 7.70 -11.50
C ASN A 64 2.87 8.91 -12.13
N GLY A 65 1.89 9.45 -11.40
CA GLY A 65 1.07 10.58 -11.83
C GLY A 65 0.03 10.30 -12.92
N ILE A 66 -0.08 9.07 -13.42
CA ILE A 66 -1.01 8.72 -14.51
C ILE A 66 -2.15 7.86 -13.97
N SER A 67 -3.38 8.24 -14.31
CA SER A 67 -4.58 7.47 -13.94
C SER A 67 -4.61 6.13 -14.67
N SER A 68 -4.72 5.06 -13.91
CA SER A 68 -4.79 3.68 -14.40
C SER A 68 -6.16 3.10 -14.05
N VAL A 69 -6.81 2.45 -15.02
CA VAL A 69 -8.09 1.78 -14.82
C VAL A 69 -7.84 0.42 -14.18
N ILE A 70 -8.45 0.17 -13.04
CA ILE A 70 -8.35 -1.06 -12.26
C ILE A 70 -9.76 -1.60 -12.06
N MET A 71 -9.93 -2.88 -12.38
CA MET A 71 -11.15 -3.62 -12.09
C MET A 71 -10.91 -4.49 -10.86
N MET A 72 -11.76 -4.33 -9.86
CA MET A 72 -11.66 -5.07 -8.59
C MET A 72 -13.00 -5.72 -8.29
N GLY A 73 -13.05 -6.99 -7.91
CA GLY A 73 -14.27 -7.61 -7.42
C GLY A 73 -14.75 -6.93 -6.14
N VAL A 74 -16.06 -6.79 -5.96
CA VAL A 74 -16.61 -6.14 -4.76
C VAL A 74 -16.27 -6.89 -3.47
N ASP A 75 -16.00 -8.20 -3.56
CA ASP A 75 -15.57 -9.04 -2.44
C ASP A 75 -14.05 -9.28 -2.39
N ASP A 76 -13.30 -8.79 -3.39
CA ASP A 76 -11.83 -8.90 -3.36
C ASP A 76 -11.29 -8.01 -2.23
N PRO A 77 -10.56 -8.56 -1.25
CA PRO A 77 -10.16 -7.77 -0.08
C PRO A 77 -9.04 -6.77 -0.40
N PHE A 78 -8.26 -7.01 -1.46
CA PHE A 78 -7.24 -6.10 -1.94
C PHE A 78 -6.75 -6.48 -3.35
N LEU A 79 -6.08 -5.52 -4.00
CA LEU A 79 -5.24 -5.72 -5.16
C LEU A 79 -3.87 -5.10 -4.92
N VAL A 80 -2.81 -5.73 -5.45
CA VAL A 80 -1.46 -5.16 -5.42
C VAL A 80 -1.26 -4.35 -6.70
N LEU A 81 -0.82 -3.10 -6.52
CA LEU A 81 -0.46 -2.18 -7.57
C LEU A 81 1.06 -1.99 -7.59
N HIS A 82 1.64 -1.94 -8.76
CA HIS A 82 3.09 -1.83 -8.93
C HIS A 82 3.44 -0.97 -10.14
N ALA A 83 4.39 -0.05 -9.96
CA ALA A 83 4.78 0.89 -11.01
C ALA A 83 5.97 0.37 -11.85
N ASP A 84 7.08 0.04 -11.17
CA ASP A 84 8.27 -0.58 -11.75
C ASP A 84 9.18 -1.16 -10.66
N ASP A 85 10.26 -1.83 -11.09
CA ASP A 85 11.21 -2.61 -10.27
C ASP A 85 12.03 -1.82 -9.24
N ASN A 86 11.82 -0.50 -9.09
CA ASN A 86 12.45 0.30 -8.03
C ASN A 86 11.47 1.13 -7.22
N HIS A 87 10.18 1.08 -7.53
CA HIS A 87 9.13 1.71 -6.74
C HIS A 87 8.59 0.76 -5.68
N PRO A 88 8.13 1.28 -4.53
CA PRO A 88 7.45 0.46 -3.54
C PRO A 88 6.16 -0.15 -4.12
N LEU A 89 5.72 -1.26 -3.54
CA LEU A 89 4.41 -1.80 -3.84
C LEU A 89 3.33 -0.92 -3.21
N PHE A 90 2.17 -0.87 -3.85
CA PHE A 90 0.97 -0.28 -3.27
C PHE A 90 -0.11 -1.34 -3.14
N ILE A 91 -0.93 -1.23 -2.10
CA ILE A 91 -2.09 -2.11 -1.90
C ILE A 91 -3.33 -1.24 -2.01
N LEU A 92 -4.15 -1.53 -3.00
CA LEU A 92 -5.52 -1.04 -3.06
C LEU A 92 -6.36 -1.97 -2.19
N ASN A 93 -6.76 -1.49 -1.02
CA ASN A 93 -7.55 -2.25 -0.06
C ASN A 93 -9.03 -2.03 -0.33
N ASN A 94 -9.82 -3.04 0.00
CA ASN A 94 -11.26 -3.00 -0.09
C ASN A 94 -11.87 -3.71 1.13
N LEU A 95 -12.80 -3.04 1.77
CA LEU A 95 -13.64 -3.60 2.82
C LEU A 95 -15.10 -3.44 2.41
N ARG A 96 -15.75 -4.56 2.11
CA ARG A 96 -17.17 -4.57 1.83
C ARG A 96 -17.97 -4.41 3.11
N GLY A 97 -18.91 -3.49 3.10
CA GLY A 97 -19.79 -3.19 4.21
C GLY A 97 -21.26 -3.08 3.79
N PRO A 98 -22.15 -2.78 4.75
CA PRO A 98 -23.59 -2.73 4.49
C PRO A 98 -23.98 -1.69 3.43
N MET A 99 -23.28 -0.57 3.36
CA MET A 99 -23.61 0.56 2.48
C MET A 99 -22.81 0.59 1.17
N GLY A 100 -21.80 -0.28 1.02
CA GLY A 100 -20.92 -0.27 -0.14
C GLY A 100 -19.54 -0.81 0.18
N ASN A 101 -18.54 -0.34 -0.58
CA ASN A 101 -17.15 -0.74 -0.48
C ASN A 101 -16.30 0.44 0.01
N ALA A 102 -15.62 0.26 1.14
CA ALA A 102 -14.61 1.19 1.60
C ALA A 102 -13.27 0.86 0.93
N VAL A 103 -12.74 1.80 0.15
CA VAL A 103 -11.48 1.62 -0.59
C VAL A 103 -10.44 2.67 -0.21
N TRP A 104 -9.19 2.23 -0.08
CA TRP A 104 -8.05 3.10 0.23
C TRP A 104 -6.73 2.49 -0.27
N VAL A 105 -5.69 3.30 -0.39
CA VAL A 105 -4.37 2.86 -0.85
C VAL A 105 -3.35 2.93 0.27
N THR A 106 -2.57 1.87 0.46
CA THR A 106 -1.39 1.84 1.33
C THR A 106 -0.12 1.57 0.55
N CYS A 107 1.01 1.98 1.10
CA CYS A 107 2.33 1.77 0.52
C CYS A 107 3.09 0.72 1.33
N VAL A 108 3.63 -0.32 0.68
CA VAL A 108 4.40 -1.37 1.34
C VAL A 108 5.87 -0.97 1.39
N ARG A 109 6.24 -0.36 2.52
CA ARG A 109 7.60 0.09 2.79
C ARG A 109 7.77 0.36 4.29
N PRO A 110 9.01 0.44 4.78
CA PRO A 110 9.28 0.92 6.12
C PRO A 110 8.75 2.33 6.32
N ASN A 111 8.38 2.65 7.56
CA ASN A 111 7.92 4.00 7.88
C ASN A 111 9.08 4.99 7.74
N CYS A 112 9.13 5.71 6.62
CA CYS A 112 10.04 6.83 6.43
C CYS A 112 9.28 8.12 6.74
N PHE A 113 9.64 8.79 7.83
CA PHE A 113 9.13 10.12 8.15
C PHE A 113 9.38 11.07 6.97
N GLY A 114 8.35 11.80 6.55
CA GLY A 114 8.46 12.88 5.55
C GLY A 114 8.23 12.47 4.10
N VAL A 115 8.19 11.18 3.76
CA VAL A 115 7.84 10.73 2.41
C VAL A 115 6.47 10.08 2.47
N ALA A 116 5.52 10.55 1.66
CA ALA A 116 4.21 9.93 1.48
C ALA A 116 3.78 10.06 0.03
N PHE A 117 3.02 9.10 -0.49
CA PHE A 117 2.47 9.20 -1.83
C PHE A 117 1.07 9.77 -1.76
N ARG A 118 0.79 10.76 -2.60
CA ARG A 118 -0.57 11.25 -2.80
C ARG A 118 -1.25 10.33 -3.79
N TYR A 119 -2.45 9.87 -3.45
CA TYR A 119 -3.24 9.06 -4.36
C TYR A 119 -4.61 9.68 -4.60
N ASN A 120 -5.17 9.32 -5.74
CA ASN A 120 -6.51 9.69 -6.16
C ASN A 120 -7.25 8.44 -6.64
N ILE A 121 -8.49 8.27 -6.17
CA ILE A 121 -9.40 7.24 -6.63
C ILE A 121 -10.61 7.93 -7.22
N LYS A 122 -10.94 7.62 -8.48
CA LYS A 122 -12.18 8.05 -9.12
C LYS A 122 -12.99 6.85 -9.58
N THR A 123 -14.29 6.91 -9.41
CA THR A 123 -15.22 5.90 -9.93
C THR A 123 -16.48 6.57 -10.45
N LYS A 124 -17.18 5.89 -11.36
CA LYS A 124 -18.44 6.36 -11.96
C LYS A 124 -19.48 5.26 -11.83
N GLY A 125 -20.71 5.64 -11.55
CA GLY A 125 -21.81 4.70 -11.41
C GLY A 125 -23.14 5.43 -11.18
N GLY A 126 -24.24 4.87 -11.68
CA GLY A 126 -25.58 5.45 -11.51
C GLY A 126 -25.74 6.88 -12.04
N GLY A 127 -24.94 7.30 -13.03
CA GLY A 127 -24.92 8.68 -13.55
C GLY A 127 -24.11 9.67 -12.70
N CYS A 128 -23.51 9.22 -11.59
CA CYS A 128 -22.67 10.03 -10.71
C CYS A 128 -21.19 9.66 -10.84
N SER A 129 -20.31 10.56 -10.38
CA SER A 129 -18.88 10.30 -10.23
C SER A 129 -18.43 10.60 -8.81
N LEU A 130 -17.64 9.71 -8.23
CA LEU A 130 -16.96 9.92 -6.96
C LEU A 130 -15.47 10.12 -7.23
N GLU A 131 -14.88 11.05 -6.50
CA GLU A 131 -13.47 11.36 -6.57
C GLU A 131 -12.95 11.63 -5.17
N PHE A 132 -11.85 10.98 -4.81
CA PHE A 132 -11.25 11.07 -3.48
C PHE A 132 -9.74 11.18 -3.58
N TRP A 133 -9.16 12.00 -2.71
CA TRP A 133 -7.71 12.22 -2.63
C TRP A 133 -7.27 12.00 -1.19
N SER A 134 -6.14 11.33 -1.02
CA SER A 134 -5.52 11.18 0.29
C SER A 134 -4.03 10.87 0.16
N PHE A 135 -3.37 10.59 1.28
CA PHE A 135 -1.97 10.18 1.35
C PHE A 135 -1.89 8.73 1.81
N THR A 136 -0.95 7.97 1.25
CA THR A 136 -0.74 6.58 1.63
C THR A 136 -0.12 6.48 3.03
N ALA A 137 -0.69 5.65 3.90
CA ALA A 137 0.06 5.14 5.05
C ALA A 137 1.14 4.15 4.58
N SER A 138 2.24 4.07 5.33
CA SER A 138 3.31 3.09 5.10
C SER A 138 3.14 1.91 6.03
N VAL A 139 3.18 0.70 5.47
CA VAL A 139 3.10 -0.56 6.22
C VAL A 139 4.21 -1.50 5.79
N ARG A 140 4.71 -2.32 6.71
CA ARG A 140 5.71 -3.35 6.40
C ARG A 140 5.09 -4.70 6.07
N GLU A 141 3.87 -4.92 6.54
CA GLU A 141 3.11 -6.14 6.31
C GLU A 141 1.62 -5.85 6.22
N ARG A 142 0.88 -6.69 5.49
CA ARG A 142 -0.58 -6.53 5.35
C ARG A 142 -1.32 -6.69 6.67
N ALA A 143 -0.78 -7.48 7.60
CA ALA A 143 -1.39 -7.71 8.92
C ALA A 143 -1.51 -6.41 9.75
N GLU A 144 -0.73 -5.36 9.44
CA GLU A 144 -0.86 -4.03 10.06
C GLU A 144 -2.17 -3.31 9.66
N LEU A 145 -2.97 -3.84 8.72
CA LEU A 145 -4.17 -3.22 8.17
C LEU A 145 -5.49 -3.64 8.85
N THR A 146 -5.44 -4.10 10.11
CA THR A 146 -6.61 -4.65 10.83
C THR A 146 -7.74 -3.64 11.12
N SER A 147 -7.55 -2.37 10.81
CA SER A 147 -8.61 -1.35 10.85
C SER A 147 -8.51 -0.45 9.61
N PRO A 148 -9.63 0.03 9.05
CA PRO A 148 -9.57 1.10 8.06
C PRO A 148 -8.72 2.23 8.66
N LEU A 149 -7.79 2.76 7.87
CA LEU A 149 -7.20 4.05 8.19
C LEU A 149 -8.34 5.07 8.35
N ASP A 150 -8.15 6.11 9.15
CA ASP A 150 -9.18 7.14 9.41
C ASP A 150 -9.74 7.79 8.13
N THR A 151 -9.10 7.58 6.98
CA THR A 151 -9.46 8.14 5.67
C THR A 151 -9.62 7.05 4.58
N PHE A 152 -10.82 6.93 4.03
CA PHE A 152 -11.15 6.03 2.92
C PHE A 152 -12.25 6.63 2.02
N LEU A 153 -12.37 6.13 0.79
CA LEU A 153 -13.51 6.41 -0.08
C LEU A 153 -14.57 5.32 0.10
N LEU A 154 -15.78 5.70 0.51
CA LEU A 154 -16.93 4.81 0.49
C LEU A 154 -17.62 4.86 -0.87
N ILE A 155 -17.63 3.74 -1.58
CA ILE A 155 -18.30 3.56 -2.87
C ILE A 155 -19.64 2.87 -2.63
N PRO A 156 -20.80 3.54 -2.84
CA PRO A 156 -22.10 2.93 -2.62
C PRO A 156 -22.37 1.74 -3.55
N HIS A 157 -23.17 0.77 -3.11
CA HIS A 157 -23.52 -0.42 -3.92
C HIS A 157 -24.10 -0.08 -5.30
N SER A 158 -24.80 1.06 -5.43
CA SER A 158 -25.35 1.54 -6.69
C SER A 158 -24.29 1.81 -7.78
N PHE A 159 -23.01 1.93 -7.41
CA PHE A 159 -21.92 2.13 -8.35
C PHE A 159 -21.43 0.83 -9.01
N SER A 160 -21.75 -0.32 -8.45
CA SER A 160 -21.34 -1.62 -9.00
C SER A 160 -22.23 -2.10 -10.15
N ALA A 161 -23.34 -1.41 -10.45
CA ALA A 161 -24.29 -1.69 -11.53
C ALA A 161 -24.74 -3.17 -11.69
N GLY A 162 -24.60 -3.99 -10.64
CA GLY A 162 -24.89 -5.43 -10.68
C GLY A 162 -23.78 -6.30 -11.30
N GLU A 163 -22.62 -5.74 -11.66
CA GLU A 163 -21.49 -6.46 -12.28
C GLU A 163 -20.55 -7.14 -11.26
N GLU A 164 -20.84 -7.03 -9.97
CA GLU A 164 -20.00 -7.50 -8.85
C GLU A 164 -18.54 -7.00 -8.92
N LYS A 165 -18.30 -5.90 -9.65
CA LYS A 165 -17.00 -5.29 -9.85
C LYS A 165 -17.05 -3.77 -9.67
N LEU A 166 -15.95 -3.24 -9.17
CA LEU A 166 -15.67 -1.82 -9.06
C LEU A 166 -14.73 -1.41 -10.19
N ASN A 167 -15.14 -0.41 -10.96
CA ASN A 167 -14.28 0.24 -11.95
C ASN A 167 -13.65 1.49 -11.32
N LEU A 168 -12.35 1.41 -11.06
CA LEU A 168 -11.59 2.42 -10.32
C LEU A 168 -10.52 3.01 -11.23
N ASN A 169 -10.49 4.34 -11.33
CA ASN A 169 -9.34 5.07 -11.88
C ASN A 169 -8.46 5.48 -10.71
N VAL A 170 -7.27 4.89 -10.63
CA VAL A 170 -6.31 5.16 -9.56
C VAL A 170 -5.10 5.87 -10.14
N SER A 171 -4.71 7.00 -9.54
CA SER A 171 -3.42 7.63 -9.79
C SER A 171 -2.68 7.80 -8.48
N ILE A 172 -1.36 7.59 -8.52
CA ILE A 172 -0.46 7.73 -7.38
C ILE A 172 0.70 8.61 -7.81
N LEU A 173 1.01 9.61 -7.02
CA LEU A 173 2.08 10.58 -7.25
C LEU A 173 2.99 10.64 -6.03
N ASP A 174 4.30 10.65 -6.27
CA ASP A 174 5.27 10.95 -5.22
C ASP A 174 5.11 12.40 -4.74
N SER A 175 4.80 12.56 -3.45
CA SER A 175 4.74 13.88 -2.83
C SER A 175 6.15 14.22 -2.37
N GLY A 176 7.01 14.59 -3.32
CA GLY A 176 8.35 15.10 -2.98
C GLY A 176 8.19 16.34 -2.10
N PHE A 177 8.45 16.19 -0.81
CA PHE A 177 8.62 17.29 0.14
C PHE A 177 10.10 17.43 0.48
#